data_AF-A0A1C5S708-F1
#
_entry.id   AF-A0A1C5S708-F1
#
_cell.length_a   1.000
_cell.length_b   1.000
_cell.length_c   1.000
_cell.angle_alpha   90.00
_cell.angle_beta   90.00
_cell.angle_gamma   90.00
#
_symmetry.space_group_name_H-M   'P 1'
#
loop_
_entity.id
_entity.type
_entity.pdbx_description
1 polymer ?
#
loop_
_entity_poly.entity_id
_entity_poly.type
_entity_poly.pdbx_seq_one_letter_code
_entity_poly.pdbx_strand_id
1 'polypeptide(L)'
;MKITAGLGSIDEYERFVQAGADEFFCGYVPFSWAEKYGTIMPLNRREVLCYNVQLGSYSELEILSHMVKKYKKPVHLTFNSLYYLPEQYPEIGDIIEQCMELGFRSYILADPALPVYLKNRGISYEIHLSGETGEVNSEMVKMFRRFPLKRIIFHRKNTFQDMQSMIAAEREEEKQAGIRPEEGMEFEAFVLNEMCQFTGAFCNSLHCDEMGYLCRVPYWLGTVRDDDVIPEKMRDLQAQVWEREPDPSAYDDTDYLCGETGCGLCALYKMRQAGITHLKLVGRGNYVDHMEKDIRNLRKALDILETAENEEGFQCTIKRTVFPYGCSGRCYYR
;
A
#
# COMPACT_ATOMS: atom_id res chain seq x y z
N MET A 1 13.69 -8.37 4.24
CA MET A 1 12.36 -7.87 3.83
C MET A 1 12.39 -7.53 2.35
N LYS A 2 11.28 -7.69 1.62
CA LYS A 2 11.17 -7.40 0.19
C LYS A 2 10.53 -6.03 -0.07
N ILE A 3 10.90 -5.36 -1.15
CA ILE A 3 10.30 -4.09 -1.60
C ILE A 3 9.15 -4.37 -2.56
N THR A 4 7.94 -3.94 -2.19
CA THR A 4 6.72 -4.05 -2.99
C THR A 4 6.33 -2.67 -3.52
N ALA A 5 6.62 -2.39 -4.77
CA ALA A 5 6.45 -1.07 -5.38
C ALA A 5 5.14 -0.94 -6.18
N GLY A 6 4.44 0.18 -6.02
CA GLY A 6 3.23 0.46 -6.80
C GLY A 6 3.55 0.92 -8.21
N LEU A 7 2.86 0.36 -9.21
CA LEU A 7 2.90 0.84 -10.60
C LEU A 7 1.65 1.66 -10.93
N GLY A 8 1.87 2.78 -11.62
CA GLY A 8 0.87 3.60 -12.31
C GLY A 8 0.86 3.38 -13.83
N SER A 9 1.99 2.96 -14.42
CA SER A 9 2.14 2.64 -15.85
C SER A 9 3.03 1.42 -16.06
N ILE A 10 2.89 0.73 -17.20
CA ILE A 10 3.82 -0.34 -17.61
C ILE A 10 5.26 0.16 -17.82
N ASP A 11 5.43 1.42 -18.21
CA ASP A 11 6.75 2.00 -18.52
C ASP A 11 7.65 2.10 -17.29
N GLU A 12 7.05 2.10 -16.10
CA GLU A 12 7.74 2.17 -14.82
C GLU A 12 8.40 0.84 -14.42
N TYR A 13 7.88 -0.28 -14.94
CA TYR A 13 8.23 -1.62 -14.47
C TYR A 13 9.73 -1.89 -14.56
N GLU A 14 10.32 -1.79 -15.75
CA GLU A 14 11.75 -2.08 -15.95
C GLU A 14 12.62 -1.14 -15.11
N ARG A 15 12.27 0.14 -15.08
CA ARG A 15 12.99 1.16 -14.33
C ARG A 15 13.01 0.85 -12.84
N PHE A 16 11.88 0.46 -12.27
CA PHE A 16 11.79 0.12 -10.85
C PHE A 16 12.42 -1.24 -10.52
N VAL A 17 12.43 -2.19 -11.46
CA VAL A 17 13.23 -3.43 -11.32
C VAL A 17 14.71 -3.07 -11.18
N GLN A 18 15.23 -2.21 -12.07
CA GLN A 18 16.63 -1.76 -12.04
C GLN A 18 16.96 -0.95 -10.79
N ALA A 19 15.99 -0.19 -10.26
CA ALA A 19 16.11 0.55 -9.01
C ALA A 19 16.22 -0.37 -7.77
N GLY A 20 15.79 -1.63 -7.89
CA GLY A 20 15.90 -2.65 -6.85
C GLY A 20 14.57 -3.04 -6.22
N ALA A 21 13.42 -2.86 -6.87
CA ALA A 21 12.15 -3.43 -6.40
C ALA A 21 12.17 -4.98 -6.50
N ASP A 22 11.55 -5.66 -5.53
CA ASP A 22 11.47 -7.12 -5.50
C ASP A 22 10.21 -7.65 -6.16
N GLU A 23 9.14 -6.86 -6.11
CA GLU A 23 7.82 -7.18 -6.64
C GLU A 23 6.98 -5.91 -6.76
N PHE A 24 5.81 -6.04 -7.37
CA PHE A 24 4.96 -4.91 -7.72
C PHE A 24 3.49 -5.14 -7.41
N PHE A 25 2.75 -4.05 -7.28
CA PHE A 25 1.29 -4.07 -7.31
C PHE A 25 0.75 -2.99 -8.24
N CYS A 26 -0.33 -3.29 -8.96
CA CYS A 26 -0.94 -2.31 -9.86
C CYS A 26 -2.45 -2.51 -9.97
N GLY A 27 -3.16 -1.43 -10.26
CA GLY A 27 -4.54 -1.49 -10.68
C GLY A 27 -4.65 -1.94 -12.13
N TYR A 28 -5.75 -2.62 -12.44
CA TYR A 28 -6.22 -2.85 -13.80
C TYR A 28 -7.70 -2.53 -13.83
N VAL A 29 -8.09 -1.55 -14.67
CA VAL A 29 -9.48 -1.17 -14.88
C VAL A 29 -9.72 -1.08 -16.37
N PRO A 30 -10.33 -2.12 -16.99
CA PRO A 30 -10.65 -2.10 -18.40
C PRO A 30 -11.50 -0.89 -18.77
N PHE A 31 -11.31 -0.34 -19.98
CA PHE A 31 -12.14 0.76 -20.48
C PHE A 31 -13.64 0.44 -20.43
N SER A 32 -14.04 -0.80 -20.75
CA SER A 32 -15.44 -1.24 -20.67
C SER A 32 -16.03 -1.14 -19.26
N TRP A 33 -15.21 -1.34 -18.22
CA TRP A 33 -15.63 -1.14 -16.84
C TRP A 33 -15.89 0.34 -16.55
N ALA A 34 -14.92 1.19 -16.90
CA ALA A 34 -15.02 2.64 -16.69
C ALA A 34 -16.16 3.26 -17.49
N GLU A 35 -16.41 2.80 -18.72
CA GLU A 35 -17.53 3.23 -19.56
C GLU A 35 -18.89 2.91 -18.90
N LYS A 36 -19.00 1.74 -18.27
CA LYS A 36 -20.25 1.25 -17.66
C LYS A 36 -20.51 1.81 -16.27
N TYR A 37 -19.49 1.87 -15.41
CA TYR A 37 -19.61 2.19 -13.98
C TYR A 37 -19.03 3.55 -13.60
N GLY A 38 -18.38 4.25 -14.54
CA GLY A 38 -17.68 5.50 -14.28
C GLY A 38 -16.46 5.33 -13.37
N THR A 39 -15.98 6.45 -12.84
CA THR A 39 -14.78 6.54 -11.98
C THR A 39 -15.09 6.40 -10.49
N ILE A 40 -16.36 6.46 -10.10
CA ILE A 40 -16.81 6.42 -8.70
C ILE A 40 -17.00 4.99 -8.16
N MET A 41 -17.09 3.99 -9.04
CA MET A 41 -17.16 2.56 -8.68
C MET A 41 -16.02 1.78 -9.35
N PRO A 42 -14.75 2.12 -9.07
CA PRO A 42 -13.61 1.42 -9.65
C PRO A 42 -13.46 0.00 -9.10
N LEU A 43 -12.68 -0.84 -9.79
CA LEU A 43 -12.27 -2.17 -9.29
C LEU A 43 -11.33 -2.09 -8.08
N ASN A 44 -10.69 -0.95 -7.87
CA ASN A 44 -9.75 -0.75 -6.78
C ASN A 44 -9.88 0.70 -6.30
N ARG A 45 -9.25 1.06 -5.17
CA ARG A 45 -9.41 2.40 -4.54
C ARG A 45 -8.67 3.54 -5.28
N ARG A 46 -8.76 3.56 -6.60
CA ARG A 46 -8.20 4.57 -7.53
C ARG A 46 -9.33 5.13 -8.39
N GLU A 47 -10.02 6.14 -7.87
CA GLU A 47 -11.20 6.77 -8.47
C GLU A 47 -10.85 7.83 -9.54
N VAL A 48 -9.99 7.53 -10.53
CA VAL A 48 -9.47 8.55 -11.47
C VAL A 48 -9.57 8.11 -12.92
N LEU A 49 -9.59 9.10 -13.83
CA LEU A 49 -9.67 8.90 -15.28
C LEU A 49 -8.46 9.48 -16.02
N CYS A 50 -7.94 10.63 -15.57
CA CYS A 50 -7.11 11.52 -16.38
C CYS A 50 -5.60 11.40 -16.10
N TYR A 51 -5.17 10.62 -15.10
CA TYR A 51 -3.74 10.42 -14.83
C TYR A 51 -3.38 8.95 -14.60
N ASN A 52 -2.19 8.57 -15.06
CA ASN A 52 -1.70 7.19 -15.07
C ASN A 52 -1.46 6.67 -13.65
N VAL A 53 -2.50 6.05 -13.09
CA VAL A 53 -2.38 5.33 -11.83
C VAL A 53 -2.70 3.87 -11.96
N GLN A 54 -3.11 3.38 -13.12
CA GLN A 54 -3.49 1.98 -13.32
C GLN A 54 -3.50 1.64 -14.79
N LEU A 55 -3.40 0.34 -15.07
CA LEU A 55 -3.47 -0.18 -16.42
C LEU A 55 -4.92 -0.13 -16.92
N GLY A 56 -5.11 0.24 -18.19
CA GLY A 56 -6.44 0.44 -18.77
C GLY A 56 -6.79 -0.51 -19.92
N SER A 57 -5.77 -1.07 -20.57
CA SER A 57 -5.92 -1.93 -21.75
C SER A 57 -5.44 -3.35 -21.50
N TYR A 58 -6.06 -4.32 -22.17
CA TYR A 58 -5.63 -5.72 -22.13
C TYR A 58 -4.21 -5.90 -22.70
N SER A 59 -3.84 -5.13 -23.72
CA SER A 59 -2.49 -5.15 -24.32
C SER A 59 -1.39 -4.72 -23.33
N GLU A 60 -1.68 -3.80 -22.40
CA GLU A 60 -0.74 -3.47 -21.33
C GLU A 60 -0.49 -4.67 -20.41
N LEU A 61 -1.51 -5.46 -20.10
CA LEU A 61 -1.35 -6.69 -19.33
C LEU A 61 -0.53 -7.74 -20.09
N GLU A 62 -0.71 -7.85 -21.42
CA GLU A 62 0.10 -8.74 -22.24
C GLU A 62 1.58 -8.35 -22.18
N ILE A 63 1.90 -7.07 -22.37
CA ILE A 63 3.27 -6.56 -22.28
C ILE A 63 3.83 -6.80 -20.87
N LEU A 64 3.07 -6.49 -19.83
CA LEU A 64 3.47 -6.70 -18.45
C LEU A 64 3.72 -8.17 -18.13
N SER A 65 2.89 -9.09 -18.64
CA SER A 65 3.12 -10.54 -18.51
C SER A 65 4.47 -10.96 -19.10
N HIS A 66 4.84 -10.44 -20.27
CA HIS A 66 6.15 -10.70 -20.87
C HIS A 66 7.29 -10.11 -20.04
N MET A 67 7.12 -8.91 -19.48
CA MET A 67 8.11 -8.31 -18.58
C MET A 67 8.29 -9.12 -17.29
N VAL A 68 7.20 -9.55 -16.65
CA VAL A 68 7.26 -10.44 -15.48
C VAL A 68 7.99 -11.74 -15.80
N LYS A 69 7.74 -12.35 -16.97
CA LYS A 69 8.46 -13.54 -17.43
C LYS A 69 9.95 -13.27 -17.68
N LYS A 70 10.33 -12.09 -18.17
CA LYS A 70 11.71 -11.69 -18.45
C LYS A 70 12.50 -11.38 -17.16
N TYR A 71 11.98 -10.51 -16.31
CA TYR A 71 12.68 -9.98 -15.13
C TYR A 71 12.47 -10.83 -13.87
N LYS A 72 11.49 -11.75 -13.86
CA LYS A 72 11.15 -12.63 -12.73
C LYS A 72 10.77 -11.88 -11.45
N LYS A 73 10.16 -10.71 -11.61
CA LYS A 73 9.62 -9.91 -10.50
C LYS A 73 8.09 -9.93 -10.57
N PRO A 74 7.38 -10.51 -9.57
CA PRO A 74 5.95 -10.72 -9.67
C PRO A 74 5.17 -9.39 -9.58
N VAL A 75 3.95 -9.42 -10.09
CA VAL A 75 2.98 -8.31 -10.02
C VAL A 75 1.68 -8.84 -9.42
N HIS A 76 1.15 -8.12 -8.42
CA HIS A 76 -0.11 -8.42 -7.75
C HIS A 76 -1.18 -7.40 -8.17
N LEU A 77 -2.29 -7.87 -8.75
CA LEU A 77 -3.33 -6.98 -9.26
C LEU A 77 -4.27 -6.53 -8.13
N THR A 78 -4.57 -5.25 -8.05
CA THR A 78 -5.43 -4.70 -6.99
C THR A 78 -6.89 -4.71 -7.42
N PHE A 79 -7.73 -5.39 -6.65
CA PHE A 79 -9.19 -5.42 -6.73
C PHE A 79 -9.77 -5.09 -5.35
N ASN A 80 -9.26 -4.02 -4.75
CA ASN A 80 -9.42 -3.71 -3.34
C ASN A 80 -10.47 -2.63 -3.04
N SER A 81 -11.48 -2.49 -3.90
CA SER A 81 -12.66 -1.71 -3.55
C SER A 81 -13.37 -2.31 -2.33
N LEU A 82 -13.98 -1.45 -1.50
CA LEU A 82 -14.57 -1.85 -0.22
C LEU A 82 -15.79 -2.75 -0.39
N TYR A 83 -16.53 -2.57 -1.48
CA TYR A 83 -17.68 -3.37 -1.84
C TYR A 83 -17.91 -3.35 -3.35
N TYR A 84 -18.55 -4.40 -3.86
CA TYR A 84 -19.08 -4.48 -5.21
C TYR A 84 -20.60 -4.73 -5.20
N LEU A 85 -21.28 -4.26 -6.25
CA LEU A 85 -22.69 -4.55 -6.49
C LEU A 85 -22.89 -5.99 -6.97
N PRO A 86 -24.06 -6.61 -6.72
CA PRO A 86 -24.34 -7.99 -7.14
C PRO A 86 -24.06 -8.27 -8.63
N GLU A 87 -24.41 -7.33 -9.51
CA GLU A 87 -24.19 -7.43 -10.95
C GLU A 87 -22.72 -7.30 -11.38
N GLN A 88 -21.86 -6.76 -10.51
CA GLN A 88 -20.44 -6.56 -10.80
C GLN A 88 -19.62 -7.84 -10.61
N TYR A 89 -20.01 -8.75 -9.71
CA TYR A 89 -19.24 -9.96 -9.43
C TYR A 89 -19.00 -10.86 -10.66
N PRO A 90 -19.99 -11.12 -11.53
CA PRO A 90 -19.76 -11.86 -12.78
C PRO A 90 -18.68 -11.24 -13.65
N GLU A 91 -18.73 -9.94 -13.87
CA GLU A 91 -17.76 -9.20 -14.69
C GLU A 91 -16.37 -9.19 -14.07
N ILE A 92 -16.28 -9.04 -12.74
CA ILE A 92 -15.01 -9.16 -12.01
C ILE A 92 -14.43 -10.57 -12.18
N GLY A 93 -15.28 -11.60 -12.10
CA GLY A 93 -14.86 -12.98 -12.33
C GLY A 93 -14.28 -13.20 -13.73
N ASP A 94 -14.94 -12.67 -14.76
CA ASP A 94 -14.47 -12.73 -16.15
C ASP A 94 -13.12 -12.01 -16.32
N ILE A 95 -12.99 -10.81 -15.73
CA ILE A 95 -11.74 -10.03 -15.75
C ILE A 95 -10.61 -10.78 -15.05
N ILE A 96 -10.87 -11.41 -13.90
CA ILE A 96 -9.88 -12.20 -13.16
C ILE A 96 -9.44 -13.40 -14.00
N GLU A 97 -10.36 -14.14 -14.61
CA GLU A 97 -10.04 -15.27 -15.48
C GLU A 97 -9.14 -14.85 -16.66
N GLN A 98 -9.47 -13.73 -17.32
CA GLN A 98 -8.63 -13.15 -18.38
C GLN A 98 -7.22 -12.77 -17.89
N CYS A 99 -7.10 -12.19 -16.70
CA CYS A 99 -5.80 -11.90 -16.10
C CYS A 99 -5.01 -13.20 -15.81
N MET A 100 -5.69 -14.27 -15.38
CA MET A 100 -5.07 -15.56 -15.08
C MET A 100 -4.55 -16.29 -16.32
N GLU A 101 -5.19 -16.12 -17.48
CA GLU A 101 -4.69 -16.61 -18.77
C GLU A 101 -3.31 -16.01 -19.11
N LEU A 102 -3.10 -14.75 -18.72
CA LEU A 102 -1.80 -14.06 -18.87
C LEU A 102 -0.80 -14.42 -17.76
N GLY A 103 -1.22 -15.21 -16.76
CA GLY A 103 -0.36 -15.70 -15.68
C GLY A 103 -0.38 -14.88 -14.39
N PHE A 104 -1.24 -13.85 -14.29
CA PHE A 104 -1.43 -13.13 -13.02
C PHE A 104 -2.32 -13.97 -12.10
N ARG A 105 -1.77 -14.43 -10.97
CA ARG A 105 -2.45 -15.38 -10.06
C ARG A 105 -2.80 -14.81 -8.69
N SER A 106 -2.27 -13.64 -8.37
CA SER A 106 -2.34 -13.03 -7.03
C SER A 106 -3.07 -11.69 -7.07
N TYR A 107 -4.03 -11.54 -6.16
CA TYR A 107 -4.93 -10.39 -6.14
C TYR A 107 -5.01 -9.77 -4.75
N ILE A 108 -4.96 -8.43 -4.71
CA ILE A 108 -5.13 -7.66 -3.47
C ILE A 108 -6.60 -7.31 -3.32
N LEU A 109 -7.30 -7.90 -2.34
CA LEU A 109 -8.76 -7.82 -2.19
C LEU A 109 -9.16 -7.15 -0.86
N ALA A 110 -10.32 -6.48 -0.84
CA ALA A 110 -10.87 -5.86 0.37
C ALA A 110 -12.33 -6.29 0.64
N ASP A 111 -13.18 -6.35 -0.38
CA ASP A 111 -14.56 -6.83 -0.24
C ASP A 111 -14.58 -8.31 0.22
N PRO A 112 -15.12 -8.63 1.42
CA PRO A 112 -15.19 -9.99 1.94
C PRO A 112 -16.12 -10.92 1.14
N ALA A 113 -17.06 -10.39 0.36
CA ALA A 113 -17.96 -11.19 -0.47
C ALA A 113 -17.29 -11.68 -1.77
N LEU A 114 -16.29 -10.95 -2.28
CA LEU A 114 -15.60 -11.34 -3.52
C LEU A 114 -14.88 -12.70 -3.40
N PRO A 115 -14.12 -13.00 -2.32
CA PRO A 115 -13.53 -14.33 -2.15
C PRO A 115 -14.56 -15.46 -2.11
N VAL A 116 -15.74 -15.22 -1.52
CA VAL A 116 -16.86 -16.19 -1.49
C VAL A 116 -17.35 -16.46 -2.90
N TYR A 117 -17.60 -15.40 -3.67
CA TYR A 117 -18.04 -15.51 -5.07
C TYR A 117 -17.04 -16.30 -5.92
N LEU A 118 -15.76 -15.92 -5.89
CA LEU A 118 -14.72 -16.55 -6.69
C LEU A 118 -14.52 -18.04 -6.34
N LYS A 119 -14.63 -18.38 -5.05
CA LYS A 119 -14.59 -19.77 -4.58
C LYS A 119 -15.76 -20.58 -5.15
N ASN A 120 -16.97 -20.03 -5.12
CA ASN A 120 -18.17 -20.70 -5.66
C ASN A 120 -18.09 -20.89 -7.18
N ARG A 121 -17.43 -19.96 -7.88
CA ARG A 121 -17.15 -20.06 -9.31
C ARG A 121 -16.03 -21.06 -9.65
N GLY A 122 -15.28 -21.53 -8.67
CA GLY A 122 -14.19 -22.49 -8.86
C GLY A 122 -12.88 -21.88 -9.38
N ILE A 123 -12.71 -20.56 -9.24
CA ILE A 123 -11.50 -19.85 -9.66
C ILE A 123 -10.40 -20.10 -8.61
N SER A 124 -9.21 -20.48 -9.07
CA SER A 124 -8.04 -20.72 -8.21
C SER A 124 -7.04 -19.57 -8.29
N TYR A 125 -6.94 -18.82 -7.20
CA TYR A 125 -6.15 -17.57 -7.09
C TYR A 125 -5.44 -17.53 -5.74
N GLU A 126 -4.51 -16.59 -5.59
CA GLU A 126 -3.85 -16.25 -4.33
C GLU A 126 -4.38 -14.91 -3.82
N ILE A 127 -4.67 -14.80 -2.53
CA ILE A 127 -5.21 -13.59 -1.90
C ILE A 127 -4.14 -12.89 -1.09
N HIS A 128 -4.01 -11.59 -1.34
CA HIS A 128 -3.40 -10.63 -0.43
C HIS A 128 -4.52 -9.82 0.20
N LEU A 129 -4.73 -9.96 1.51
CA LEU A 129 -5.77 -9.22 2.21
C LEU A 129 -5.35 -7.76 2.35
N SER A 130 -6.10 -6.87 1.70
CA SER A 130 -5.83 -5.44 1.65
C SER A 130 -5.99 -4.81 3.04
N GLY A 131 -5.16 -3.82 3.37
CA GLY A 131 -5.36 -2.95 4.54
C GLY A 131 -6.67 -2.15 4.52
N GLU A 132 -7.35 -2.11 3.37
CA GLU A 132 -8.71 -1.57 3.23
C GLU A 132 -9.77 -2.46 3.88
N THR A 133 -9.45 -3.70 4.25
CA THR A 133 -10.33 -4.54 5.05
C THR A 133 -10.36 -4.06 6.51
N GLY A 134 -9.28 -3.40 6.95
CA GLY A 134 -9.16 -2.84 8.30
C GLY A 134 -8.86 -3.88 9.36
N GLU A 135 -8.14 -4.95 9.00
CA GLU A 135 -7.74 -6.10 9.82
C GLU A 135 -7.51 -5.76 11.31
N VAL A 136 -8.59 -5.84 12.09
CA VAL A 136 -8.61 -5.32 13.46
C VAL A 136 -7.92 -6.28 14.44
N ASN A 137 -8.04 -7.59 14.20
CA ASN A 137 -7.52 -8.63 15.08
C ASN A 137 -7.38 -9.99 14.37
N SER A 138 -6.79 -10.96 15.07
CA SER A 138 -6.59 -12.32 14.57
C SER A 138 -7.89 -13.07 14.27
N GLU A 139 -8.99 -12.81 14.99
CA GLU A 139 -10.28 -13.48 14.72
C GLU A 139 -10.87 -13.09 13.36
N MET A 140 -10.68 -11.83 12.96
CA MET A 140 -11.06 -11.37 11.64
C MET A 140 -10.23 -12.07 10.55
N VAL A 141 -8.92 -12.20 10.75
CA VAL A 141 -8.04 -12.91 9.81
C VAL A 141 -8.41 -14.39 9.69
N LYS A 142 -8.77 -15.05 10.80
CA LYS A 142 -9.25 -16.44 10.81
C LYS A 142 -10.38 -16.69 9.82
N MET A 143 -11.29 -15.73 9.64
CA MET A 143 -12.37 -15.85 8.67
C MET A 143 -11.85 -16.02 7.24
N PHE A 144 -10.75 -15.37 6.89
CA PHE A 144 -10.16 -15.40 5.55
C PHE A 144 -9.27 -16.63 5.30
N ARG A 145 -8.81 -17.34 6.33
CA ARG A 145 -8.00 -18.58 6.19
C ARG A 145 -8.72 -19.72 5.44
N ARG A 146 -10.05 -19.64 5.29
CA ARG A 146 -10.85 -20.60 4.48
C ARG A 146 -10.69 -20.41 2.96
N PHE A 147 -9.97 -19.36 2.58
CA PHE A 147 -9.59 -18.99 1.22
C PHE A 147 -8.06 -19.11 1.08
N PRO A 148 -7.52 -19.12 -0.14
CA PRO A 148 -6.08 -19.18 -0.39
C PRO A 148 -5.36 -17.86 -0.03
N LEU A 149 -5.40 -17.50 1.25
CA LEU A 149 -4.76 -16.31 1.81
C LEU A 149 -3.25 -16.53 1.94
N LYS A 150 -2.45 -15.70 1.28
CA LYS A 150 -0.98 -15.74 1.32
C LYS A 150 -0.35 -14.57 2.04
N ARG A 151 -1.01 -13.41 2.03
CA ARG A 151 -0.44 -12.18 2.58
C ARG A 151 -1.48 -11.34 3.32
N ILE A 152 -1.08 -10.74 4.42
CA ILE A 152 -1.82 -9.70 5.14
C ILE A 152 -1.10 -8.37 4.96
N ILE A 153 -1.80 -7.38 4.43
CA ILE A 153 -1.28 -6.01 4.28
C ILE A 153 -1.84 -5.17 5.42
N PHE A 154 -1.00 -4.79 6.37
CA PHE A 154 -1.42 -3.97 7.50
C PHE A 154 -1.81 -2.56 7.05
N HIS A 155 -2.88 -2.03 7.62
CA HIS A 155 -3.30 -0.66 7.42
C HIS A 155 -2.30 0.31 8.07
N ARG A 156 -2.28 1.56 7.59
CA ARG A 156 -1.26 2.59 7.94
C ARG A 156 -1.17 2.96 9.41
N LYS A 157 -2.13 2.50 10.22
CA LYS A 157 -2.30 2.91 11.61
C LYS A 157 -2.09 1.78 12.61
N ASN A 158 -1.75 0.57 12.16
CA ASN A 158 -1.35 -0.49 13.08
C ASN A 158 -0.06 -0.08 13.80
N THR A 159 -0.06 -0.21 15.12
CA THR A 159 1.15 -0.10 15.92
C THR A 159 2.04 -1.33 15.72
N PHE A 160 3.31 -1.24 16.13
CA PHE A 160 4.17 -2.43 16.16
C PHE A 160 3.60 -3.54 17.04
N GLN A 161 2.95 -3.20 18.14
CA GLN A 161 2.33 -4.15 19.04
C GLN A 161 1.15 -4.88 18.38
N ASP A 162 0.34 -4.17 17.61
CA ASP A 162 -0.77 -4.76 16.84
C ASP A 162 -0.22 -5.75 15.81
N MET A 163 0.78 -5.32 15.02
CA MET A 163 1.40 -6.16 14.00
C MET A 163 2.06 -7.41 14.63
N GLN A 164 2.83 -7.24 15.71
CA GLN A 164 3.47 -8.35 16.43
C GLN A 164 2.45 -9.34 16.98
N SER A 165 1.36 -8.86 17.57
CA SER A 165 0.33 -9.71 18.15
C SER A 165 -0.37 -10.55 17.08
N MET A 166 -0.70 -9.93 15.94
CA MET A 166 -1.29 -10.64 14.80
C MET A 166 -0.33 -11.66 14.20
N ILE A 167 0.93 -11.28 13.98
CA ILE A 167 1.97 -12.17 13.43
C ILE A 167 2.21 -13.37 14.35
N ALA A 168 2.31 -13.15 15.67
CA ALA A 168 2.47 -14.24 16.63
C ALA A 168 1.30 -15.22 16.59
N ALA A 169 0.06 -14.72 16.50
CA ALA A 169 -1.13 -15.55 16.40
C ALA A 169 -1.16 -16.39 15.11
N GLU A 170 -0.78 -15.81 13.96
CA GLU A 170 -0.67 -16.57 12.70
C GLU A 170 0.46 -17.60 12.75
N ARG A 171 1.63 -17.26 13.31
CA ARG A 171 2.76 -18.19 13.41
C ARG A 171 2.46 -19.38 14.32
N GLU A 172 1.71 -19.18 15.40
CA GLU A 172 1.27 -20.27 16.27
C GLU A 172 0.27 -21.19 15.55
N GLU A 173 -0.66 -20.62 14.77
CA GLU A 173 -1.57 -21.40 13.92
C GLU A 173 -0.80 -22.25 12.90
N GLU A 174 0.13 -21.64 12.17
CA GLU A 174 0.93 -22.33 11.15
C GLU A 174 1.72 -23.49 11.73
N LYS A 175 2.31 -23.28 12.92
CA LYS A 175 3.02 -24.31 13.65
C LYS A 175 2.11 -25.48 14.02
N GLN A 176 0.88 -25.20 14.47
CA GLN A 176 -0.12 -26.23 14.78
C GLN A 176 -0.59 -26.98 13.53
N ALA A 177 -0.68 -26.29 12.39
CA ALA A 177 -1.02 -26.86 11.10
C ALA A 177 0.15 -27.58 10.40
N GLY A 178 1.37 -27.53 10.96
CA GLY A 178 2.57 -28.11 10.37
C GLY A 178 3.05 -27.38 9.09
N ILE A 179 2.65 -26.12 8.91
CA ILE A 179 3.06 -25.28 7.78
C ILE A 179 4.52 -24.86 8.01
N ARG A 180 5.35 -25.02 6.98
CA ARG A 180 6.76 -24.65 7.06
C ARG A 180 6.90 -23.12 6.98
N PRO A 181 7.88 -22.51 7.66
CA PRO A 181 8.06 -21.05 7.66
C PRO A 181 8.14 -20.43 6.25
N GLU A 182 8.75 -21.12 5.29
CA GLU A 182 8.85 -20.68 3.89
C GLU A 182 7.51 -20.68 3.13
N GLU A 183 6.57 -21.50 3.56
CA GLU A 183 5.21 -21.60 3.01
C GLU A 183 4.21 -20.72 3.76
N GLY A 184 4.62 -20.19 4.93
CA GLY A 184 3.80 -19.37 5.80
C GLY A 184 3.30 -18.05 5.18
N MET A 185 2.42 -17.42 5.92
CA MET A 185 1.82 -16.12 5.70
C MET A 185 2.89 -15.05 5.60
N GLU A 186 2.71 -14.18 4.61
CA GLU A 186 3.49 -12.98 4.41
C GLU A 186 2.81 -11.78 5.07
N PHE A 187 3.62 -10.82 5.53
CA PHE A 187 3.15 -9.64 6.25
C PHE A 187 3.74 -8.41 5.59
N GLU A 188 2.87 -7.50 5.16
CA GLU A 188 3.25 -6.30 4.43
C GLU A 188 2.87 -5.04 5.22
N ALA A 189 3.81 -4.11 5.34
CA ALA A 189 3.61 -2.83 6.02
C ALA A 189 3.96 -1.65 5.12
N PHE A 190 3.25 -0.53 5.26
CA PHE A 190 3.55 0.71 4.52
C PHE A 190 4.85 1.34 5.01
N VAL A 191 5.77 1.63 4.09
CA VAL A 191 7.06 2.22 4.46
C VAL A 191 7.27 3.60 3.85
N LEU A 192 6.75 3.87 2.65
CA LEU A 192 6.98 5.11 1.95
C LEU A 192 5.74 5.53 1.15
N ASN A 193 5.51 6.84 1.16
CA ASN A 193 4.54 7.60 0.37
C ASN A 193 3.05 7.34 0.67
N GLU A 194 2.25 8.40 0.50
CA GLU A 194 0.80 8.41 0.73
C GLU A 194 0.44 8.10 2.19
N MET A 195 0.98 8.87 3.15
CA MET A 195 0.48 8.89 4.53
C MET A 195 -0.89 9.54 4.55
N CYS A 196 -1.88 8.86 5.13
CA CYS A 196 -3.25 9.35 5.19
C CYS A 196 -3.67 9.56 6.64
N GLN A 197 -4.38 10.66 6.90
CA GLN A 197 -4.98 10.91 8.19
C GLN A 197 -6.19 10.03 8.48
N PHE A 198 -6.81 9.44 7.46
CA PHE A 198 -7.89 8.47 7.60
C PHE A 198 -7.37 7.05 7.47
N THR A 199 -8.10 6.10 8.08
CA THR A 199 -7.89 4.67 7.83
C THR A 199 -8.70 4.29 6.59
N GLY A 200 -8.03 3.75 5.56
CA GLY A 200 -8.67 3.42 4.28
C GLY A 200 -9.95 2.58 4.42
N ALA A 201 -9.93 1.59 5.31
CA ALA A 201 -11.05 0.72 5.61
C ALA A 201 -12.34 1.41 6.08
N PHE A 202 -12.24 2.61 6.62
CA PHE A 202 -13.39 3.38 7.13
C PHE A 202 -13.59 4.69 6.35
N CYS A 203 -12.79 4.92 5.30
CA CYS A 203 -12.79 6.15 4.56
C CYS A 203 -13.71 6.01 3.33
N ASN A 204 -14.85 6.69 3.32
CA ASN A 204 -15.75 6.69 2.15
C ASN A 204 -15.54 7.91 1.24
N SER A 205 -14.46 8.68 1.44
CA SER A 205 -14.12 9.76 0.52
C SER A 205 -13.51 9.21 -0.77
N LEU A 206 -13.57 10.03 -1.80
CA LEU A 206 -13.01 9.74 -3.12
C LEU A 206 -11.64 10.40 -3.27
N HIS A 207 -10.72 9.72 -3.95
CA HIS A 207 -9.51 10.32 -4.50
C HIS A 207 -9.68 10.40 -6.01
N CYS A 208 -10.39 11.44 -6.48
CA CYS A 208 -10.76 11.59 -7.89
C CYS A 208 -10.23 12.89 -8.52
N ASP A 209 -10.35 13.02 -9.85
CA ASP A 209 -9.84 14.17 -10.60
C ASP A 209 -10.67 15.42 -10.35
N GLU A 210 -11.96 15.23 -10.06
CA GLU A 210 -12.98 16.27 -10.03
C GLU A 210 -13.09 16.96 -8.67
N MET A 211 -12.65 16.31 -7.59
CA MET A 211 -12.78 16.81 -6.21
C MET A 211 -11.46 16.74 -5.45
N GLY A 212 -11.20 17.79 -4.66
CA GLY A 212 -10.07 17.79 -3.73
C GLY A 212 -10.18 16.62 -2.74
N TYR A 213 -9.05 16.00 -2.44
CA TYR A 213 -9.03 14.84 -1.55
C TYR A 213 -9.41 15.28 -0.15
N LEU A 214 -10.49 14.71 0.40
CA LEU A 214 -10.98 15.09 1.74
C LEU A 214 -9.88 14.96 2.80
N CYS A 215 -9.00 13.96 2.64
CA CYS A 215 -7.83 13.74 3.51
C CYS A 215 -6.73 14.80 3.39
N ARG A 216 -6.86 15.76 2.48
CA ARG A 216 -5.98 16.92 2.31
C ARG A 216 -6.72 18.24 2.55
N VAL A 217 -8.02 18.21 2.83
CA VAL A 217 -8.80 19.40 3.15
C VAL A 217 -8.45 19.82 4.58
N PRO A 218 -7.99 21.06 4.81
CA PRO A 218 -7.80 21.59 6.16
C PRO A 218 -9.14 21.62 6.90
N TYR A 219 -9.15 21.14 8.14
CA TYR A 219 -10.33 21.17 9.00
C TYR A 219 -9.96 21.47 10.44
N TRP A 220 -10.92 22.03 11.20
CA TRP A 220 -10.79 22.26 12.63
C TRP A 220 -11.70 21.31 13.39
N LEU A 221 -11.13 20.55 14.33
CA LEU A 221 -11.94 19.78 15.28
C LEU A 221 -12.36 20.72 16.41
N GLY A 222 -13.66 20.94 16.54
CA GLY A 222 -14.28 21.69 17.63
C GLY A 222 -15.41 20.88 18.28
N THR A 223 -15.72 21.21 19.52
CA THR A 223 -17.00 20.79 20.11
C THR A 223 -18.12 21.51 19.37
N VAL A 224 -19.16 20.80 18.94
CA VAL A 224 -20.37 21.45 18.42
C VAL A 224 -21.16 21.96 19.63
N ARG A 225 -21.11 23.27 19.89
CA ARG A 225 -22.05 23.98 20.74
C ARG A 225 -22.64 25.13 19.94
N ASP A 226 -23.90 25.46 20.18
CA ASP A 226 -24.63 26.48 19.42
C ASP A 226 -24.00 27.89 19.50
N ASP A 227 -23.07 28.12 20.44
CA ASP A 227 -22.53 29.44 20.80
C ASP A 227 -20.99 29.56 20.69
N ASP A 228 -20.27 28.57 20.15
CA ASP A 228 -18.81 28.48 20.34
C ASP A 228 -17.99 29.45 19.43
N VAL A 229 -17.19 30.31 20.08
CA VAL A 229 -16.05 31.03 19.47
C VAL A 229 -14.80 30.15 19.60
N ILE A 230 -14.18 29.78 18.48
CA ILE A 230 -13.01 28.88 18.43
C ILE A 230 -11.83 29.46 19.24
N PRO A 231 -11.31 28.77 20.28
CA PRO A 231 -10.15 29.22 21.05
C PRO A 231 -8.88 29.23 20.19
N GLU A 232 -8.11 30.32 20.25
CA GLU A 232 -6.91 30.53 19.44
C GLU A 232 -5.85 29.42 19.60
N LYS A 233 -5.69 28.88 20.83
CA LYS A 233 -4.80 27.74 21.11
C LYS A 233 -5.17 26.42 20.41
N MET A 234 -6.45 26.19 20.10
CA MET A 234 -6.87 25.01 19.33
C MET A 234 -6.47 25.15 17.85
N ARG A 235 -6.41 26.39 17.33
CA ARG A 235 -5.89 26.67 15.97
C ARG A 235 -4.41 26.28 15.88
N ASP A 236 -3.61 26.67 16.86
CA ASP A 236 -2.15 26.45 16.83
C ASP A 236 -1.74 24.98 16.95
N LEU A 237 -2.44 24.19 17.78
CA LEU A 237 -2.10 22.78 18.03
C LEU A 237 -2.46 21.84 16.86
N GLN A 238 -3.54 22.13 16.13
CA GLN A 238 -3.96 21.31 14.98
C GLN A 238 -3.19 21.67 13.71
N ALA A 239 -2.88 22.94 13.49
CA ALA A 239 -2.01 23.39 12.39
C ALA A 239 -0.62 22.70 12.43
N GLN A 240 -0.08 22.45 13.62
CA GLN A 240 1.27 21.89 13.77
C GLN A 240 1.45 20.42 13.34
N VAL A 241 0.39 19.60 13.31
CA VAL A 241 0.54 18.14 13.14
C VAL A 241 0.49 17.69 11.68
N TRP A 242 -0.28 18.39 10.83
CA TRP A 242 -0.51 18.00 9.43
C TRP A 242 -0.19 19.09 8.40
N GLU A 243 -0.15 20.37 8.80
CA GLU A 243 0.08 21.51 7.87
C GLU A 243 1.55 21.94 7.80
N ARG A 244 2.44 21.27 8.55
CA ARG A 244 3.87 21.59 8.48
C ARG A 244 4.44 21.00 7.19
N GLU A 245 4.58 21.86 6.19
CA GLU A 245 5.40 21.55 5.02
C GLU A 245 6.82 21.17 5.45
N PRO A 246 7.48 20.24 4.74
CA PRO A 246 8.88 19.95 4.98
C PRO A 246 9.72 21.23 4.95
N ASP A 247 10.79 21.25 5.72
CA ASP A 247 11.76 22.34 5.65
C ASP A 247 12.27 22.43 4.19
N PRO A 248 12.20 23.59 3.52
CA PRO A 248 12.71 23.75 2.16
C PRO A 248 14.18 23.34 2.04
N SER A 249 14.97 23.42 3.12
CA SER A 249 16.36 22.96 3.11
C SER A 249 16.52 21.44 3.03
N ALA A 250 15.44 20.66 3.21
CA ALA A 250 15.48 19.20 3.18
C ALA A 250 15.46 18.63 1.75
N TYR A 251 15.05 19.42 0.76
CA TYR A 251 15.00 19.02 -0.65
C TYR A 251 16.39 19.04 -1.28
N ASP A 252 16.63 18.11 -2.21
CA ASP A 252 17.82 18.14 -3.04
C ASP A 252 17.72 19.20 -4.17
N ASP A 253 18.78 19.32 -4.97
CA ASP A 253 18.86 20.27 -6.10
C ASP A 253 17.86 19.98 -7.24
N THR A 254 17.18 18.85 -7.18
CA THR A 254 16.14 18.44 -8.14
C THR A 254 14.72 18.50 -7.56
N ASP A 255 14.55 19.15 -6.39
CA ASP A 255 13.26 19.25 -5.69
C ASP A 255 12.73 17.89 -5.20
N TYR A 256 13.63 16.92 -4.96
CA TYR A 256 13.26 15.62 -4.42
C TYR A 256 13.47 15.55 -2.90
N LEU A 257 12.51 14.94 -2.21
CA LEU A 257 12.58 14.59 -0.81
C LEU A 257 12.09 13.15 -0.59
N CYS A 258 12.95 12.30 -0.01
CA CYS A 258 12.59 10.92 0.26
C CYS A 258 11.43 10.80 1.26
N GLY A 259 10.38 10.07 0.88
CA GLY A 259 9.20 9.90 1.72
C GLY A 259 8.50 11.22 2.05
N GLU A 260 8.47 12.15 1.10
CA GLU A 260 7.85 13.48 1.22
C GLU A 260 6.43 13.40 1.78
N THR A 261 5.63 12.44 1.29
CA THR A 261 4.23 12.25 1.69
C THR A 261 4.04 11.18 2.78
N GLY A 262 5.12 10.54 3.25
CA GLY A 262 5.07 9.51 4.29
C GLY A 262 6.35 8.69 4.35
N CYS A 263 6.91 8.48 5.56
CA CYS A 263 8.18 7.78 5.74
C CYS A 263 8.19 6.85 6.97
N GLY A 264 8.73 5.63 6.77
CA GLY A 264 8.89 4.59 7.77
C GLY A 264 10.31 4.04 7.86
N LEU A 265 11.30 4.67 7.21
CA LEU A 265 12.66 4.13 7.10
C LEU A 265 13.35 3.91 8.46
N CYS A 266 13.20 4.85 9.41
CA CYS A 266 13.76 4.71 10.76
C CYS A 266 13.12 3.56 11.57
N ALA A 267 11.96 3.08 11.14
CA ALA A 267 11.17 2.05 11.80
C ALA A 267 11.49 0.62 11.28
N LEU A 268 12.30 0.50 10.22
CA LEU A 268 12.62 -0.79 9.60
C LEU A 268 13.23 -1.81 10.58
N TYR A 269 14.01 -1.36 11.56
CA TYR A 269 14.55 -2.24 12.59
C TYR A 269 13.45 -2.92 13.42
N LYS A 270 12.46 -2.14 13.87
CA LYS A 270 11.29 -2.64 14.60
C LYS A 270 10.37 -3.49 13.71
N MET A 271 10.22 -3.13 12.43
CA MET A 271 9.48 -3.96 11.47
C MET A 271 10.10 -5.35 11.29
N ARG A 272 11.44 -5.42 11.19
CA ARG A 272 12.17 -6.70 11.15
C ARG A 272 11.91 -7.52 12.41
N GLN A 273 11.97 -6.90 13.58
CA GLN A 273 11.66 -7.57 14.85
C GLN A 273 10.21 -8.01 14.96
N ALA A 274 9.28 -7.25 14.37
CA ALA A 274 7.87 -7.61 14.33
C ALA A 274 7.59 -8.80 13.42
N GLY A 275 8.49 -9.15 12.50
CA GLY A 275 8.31 -10.23 11.54
C GLY A 275 7.67 -9.79 10.22
N ILE A 276 7.68 -8.50 9.91
CA ILE A 276 7.27 -7.98 8.60
C ILE A 276 8.17 -8.58 7.51
N THR A 277 7.56 -9.04 6.42
CA THR A 277 8.27 -9.67 5.31
C THR A 277 8.34 -8.78 4.07
N HIS A 278 7.34 -7.92 3.85
CA HIS A 278 7.21 -7.04 2.67
C HIS A 278 7.00 -5.58 3.08
N LEU A 279 7.54 -4.67 2.26
CA LEU A 279 7.55 -3.23 2.51
C LEU A 279 6.88 -2.52 1.35
N LYS A 280 5.70 -1.97 1.61
CA LYS A 280 4.85 -1.33 0.62
C LYS A 280 5.28 0.10 0.37
N LEU A 281 5.64 0.38 -0.87
CA LEU A 281 6.00 1.70 -1.38
C LEU A 281 4.94 2.13 -2.39
N VAL A 282 4.19 3.19 -2.05
CA VAL A 282 3.06 3.63 -2.87
C VAL A 282 3.51 4.61 -3.96
N GLY A 283 3.18 4.28 -5.21
CA GLY A 283 3.55 5.09 -6.38
C GLY A 283 2.45 5.92 -7.02
N ARG A 284 1.21 5.83 -6.52
CA ARG A 284 0.06 6.53 -7.13
C ARG A 284 0.31 8.04 -7.16
N GLY A 285 0.35 8.61 -8.36
CA GLY A 285 0.47 10.06 -8.55
C GLY A 285 1.85 10.65 -8.21
N ASN A 286 2.87 9.80 -8.04
CA ASN A 286 4.25 10.25 -7.81
C ASN A 286 5.02 10.30 -9.13
N TYR A 287 6.04 11.16 -9.20
CA TYR A 287 6.93 11.23 -10.36
C TYR A 287 7.78 9.96 -10.46
N VAL A 288 7.95 9.45 -11.67
CA VAL A 288 8.73 8.22 -11.91
C VAL A 288 10.16 8.34 -11.36
N ASP A 289 10.77 9.52 -11.50
CA ASP A 289 12.13 9.81 -10.99
C ASP A 289 12.17 9.78 -9.45
N HIS A 290 11.14 10.32 -8.79
CA HIS A 290 11.05 10.34 -7.33
C HIS A 290 10.83 8.92 -6.80
N MET A 291 9.96 8.15 -7.45
CA MET A 291 9.72 6.75 -7.15
C MET A 291 10.98 5.89 -7.29
N GLU A 292 11.76 6.11 -8.36
CA GLU A 292 13.04 5.43 -8.52
C GLU A 292 13.99 5.74 -7.37
N LYS A 293 14.13 7.02 -6.99
CA LYS A 293 14.96 7.44 -5.86
C LYS A 293 14.47 6.85 -4.53
N ASP A 294 13.17 6.80 -4.30
CA ASP A 294 12.58 6.19 -3.11
C ASP A 294 12.87 4.69 -3.02
N ILE A 295 12.77 3.95 -4.13
CA ILE A 295 13.13 2.53 -4.18
C ILE A 295 14.61 2.35 -3.86
N ARG A 296 15.50 3.16 -4.46
CA ARG A 296 16.95 3.11 -4.21
C ARG A 296 17.28 3.43 -2.75
N ASN A 297 16.63 4.45 -2.18
CA ASN A 297 16.81 4.84 -0.77
C ASN A 297 16.30 3.75 0.19
N LEU A 298 15.18 3.11 -0.12
CA LEU A 298 14.67 1.97 0.64
C LEU A 298 15.62 0.77 0.55
N ARG A 299 16.17 0.47 -0.63
CA ARG A 299 17.18 -0.58 -0.80
C ARG A 299 18.42 -0.31 0.03
N LYS A 300 18.95 0.92 -0.04
CA LYS A 300 20.08 1.37 0.77
C LYS A 300 19.79 1.26 2.27
N ALA A 301 18.57 1.57 2.69
CA ALA A 301 18.14 1.43 4.07
C ALA A 301 18.10 -0.04 4.53
N LEU A 302 17.69 -0.96 3.66
CA LEU A 302 17.76 -2.41 3.92
C LEU A 302 19.21 -2.88 4.04
N ASP A 303 20.12 -2.42 3.18
CA ASP A 303 21.55 -2.79 3.26
C ASP A 303 22.17 -2.33 4.60
N ILE A 304 21.83 -1.11 5.05
CA ILE A 304 22.25 -0.61 6.37
C ILE A 304 21.67 -1.49 7.49
N LEU A 305 20.40 -1.89 7.38
CA LEU A 305 19.72 -2.72 8.37
C LEU A 305 20.39 -4.09 8.56
N GLU A 306 20.88 -4.71 7.50
CA GLU A 306 21.57 -6.01 7.56
C GLU A 306 22.86 -5.94 8.39
N THR A 307 23.55 -4.80 8.37
CA THR A 307 24.80 -4.60 9.13
C THR A 307 24.61 -3.96 10.51
N ALA A 308 23.40 -3.51 10.83
CA ALA A 308 23.14 -2.77 12.06
C ALA A 308 23.05 -3.69 13.29
N GLU A 309 23.86 -3.39 14.31
CA GLU A 309 23.88 -4.13 15.59
C GLU A 309 22.67 -3.84 16.49
N ASN A 310 22.14 -2.61 16.44
CA ASN A 310 21.03 -2.16 17.27
C ASN A 310 20.21 -1.04 16.57
N GLU A 311 19.02 -0.75 17.12
CA GLU A 311 18.08 0.24 16.55
C GLU A 311 18.68 1.65 16.49
N GLU A 312 19.41 2.08 17.52
CA GLU A 312 19.97 3.43 17.59
C GLU A 312 21.05 3.64 16.53
N GLY A 313 21.97 2.69 16.39
CA GLY A 313 23.00 2.69 15.36
C GLY A 313 22.41 2.67 13.95
N PHE A 314 21.35 1.88 13.74
CA PHE A 314 20.59 1.87 12.50
C PHE A 314 20.01 3.26 12.18
N GLN A 315 19.27 3.85 13.11
CA GLN A 315 18.63 5.16 12.92
C GLN A 315 19.65 6.28 12.69
N CYS A 316 20.78 6.27 13.42
CA CYS A 316 21.86 7.24 13.23
C CYS A 316 22.44 7.16 11.82
N THR A 317 22.70 5.94 11.33
CA THR A 317 23.25 5.70 10.00
C THR A 317 22.28 6.11 8.90
N ILE A 318 20.99 5.76 9.03
CA ILE A 318 19.93 6.17 8.10
C ILE A 318 19.83 7.68 8.00
N LYS A 319 19.74 8.38 9.15
CA LYS A 319 19.63 9.85 9.17
C LYS A 319 20.80 10.52 8.46
N ARG A 320 22.03 10.04 8.65
CA ARG A 320 23.21 10.60 7.96
C ARG A 320 23.27 10.27 6.47
N THR A 321 22.74 9.12 6.08
CA THR A 321 23.02 8.52 4.77
C THR A 321 21.90 8.72 3.74
N VAL A 322 20.65 8.77 4.21
CA VAL A 322 19.45 8.94 3.38
C VAL A 322 18.88 10.36 3.52
N PHE A 323 19.10 11.02 4.66
CA PHE A 323 18.55 12.33 4.99
C PHE A 323 19.64 13.38 5.30
N PRO A 324 20.67 13.57 4.44
CA PRO A 324 21.79 14.44 4.73
C PRO A 324 21.39 15.92 4.93
N TYR A 325 20.26 16.34 4.34
CA TYR A 325 19.75 17.70 4.40
C TYR A 325 18.51 17.86 5.31
N GLY A 326 18.02 16.77 5.89
CA GLY A 326 16.77 16.74 6.66
C GLY A 326 15.78 15.70 6.12
N CYS A 327 14.62 15.57 6.80
CA CYS A 327 13.55 14.66 6.41
C CYS A 327 12.19 15.37 6.47
N SER A 328 11.17 14.78 5.83
CA SER A 328 9.82 15.38 5.77
C SER A 328 9.11 15.52 7.11
N GLY A 329 9.54 14.80 8.15
CA GLY A 329 8.85 14.73 9.44
C GLY A 329 7.50 13.98 9.41
N ARG A 330 7.07 13.48 8.24
CA ARG A 330 5.83 12.73 8.04
C ARG A 330 6.03 11.24 8.32
N CYS A 331 6.24 10.89 9.59
CA CYS A 331 6.54 9.51 10.00
C CYS A 331 5.27 8.64 10.18
N TYR A 332 5.24 7.45 9.58
CA TYR A 332 4.16 6.46 9.80
C TYR A 332 4.10 5.92 11.23
N TYR A 333 5.26 5.70 11.84
CA TYR A 333 5.41 4.92 13.08
C TYR A 333 6.06 5.78 14.18
N ARG A 334 5.39 6.86 14.58
CA ARG A 334 5.87 7.80 15.60
C ARG A 334 5.96 7.17 16.99
#